data_AF-X6M3V7-F1
#
_entry.id   AF-X6M3V7-F1
#
_cell.length_a   1.000
_cell.length_b   1.000
_cell.length_c   1.000
_cell.angle_alpha   90.00
_cell.angle_beta   90.00
_cell.angle_gamma   90.00
#
_symmetry.space_group_name_H-M   'P 1'
#
loop_
_entity.id
_entity.type
_entity.pdbx_description
1 polymer ?
#
loop_
_entity_poly.entity_id
_entity_poly.type
_entity_poly.pdbx_seq_one_letter_code
_entity_poly.pdbx_strand_id
1 'polypeptide(L)'
;MEIIVKILITSLTNLPNSDFALLVYLISMPQMKQGNKELEKVLKMGRFLEEGDFSGFWKEYEVTKSTFQECKNFEQSIRKYICLAVSWTYHSIPAAFLCDLLQIVNVTKKRKNNDK
;
A
#
# COMPACT_ATOMS: atom_id res chain seq x y z
N MET A 1 -14.59 14.03 -1.71
CA MET A 1 -14.04 13.26 -0.58
C MET A 1 -14.32 13.98 0.73
N GLU A 2 -14.92 13.27 1.68
CA GLU A 2 -14.93 13.68 3.08
C GLU A 2 -13.49 13.87 3.59
N ILE A 3 -13.27 14.92 4.38
CA ILE A 3 -11.95 15.28 4.95
C ILE A 3 -11.30 14.08 5.66
N ILE A 4 -12.10 13.25 6.32
CA ILE A 4 -11.67 12.05 7.04
C ILE A 4 -10.99 11.04 6.11
N VAL A 5 -11.55 10.79 4.93
CA VAL A 5 -10.98 9.87 3.93
C VAL A 5 -9.61 10.37 3.47
N LYS A 6 -9.46 11.69 3.24
CA LYS A 6 -8.18 12.29 2.84
C LYS A 6 -7.11 12.15 3.92
N ILE A 7 -7.48 12.39 5.19
CA ILE A 7 -6.57 12.25 6.33
C ILE A 7 -6.10 10.79 6.44
N LEU A 8 -7.02 9.82 6.32
CA LEU A 8 -6.66 8.39 6.35
C LEU A 8 -5.72 8.00 5.20
N ILE A 9 -6.02 8.41 3.97
CA ILE A 9 -5.14 8.14 2.82
C ILE A 9 -3.75 8.74 3.06
N THR A 10 -3.69 9.95 3.63
CA THR A 10 -2.41 10.61 3.93
C THR A 10 -1.63 9.83 4.99
N SER A 11 -2.31 9.33 6.03
CA SER A 11 -1.66 8.51 7.07
C SER A 11 -1.12 7.17 6.54
N LEU A 12 -1.76 6.55 5.53
CA LEU A 12 -1.21 5.37 4.85
C LEU A 12 0.15 5.65 4.19
N THR A 13 0.37 6.88 3.70
CA THR A 13 1.65 7.26 3.11
C THR A 13 2.76 7.47 4.14
N ASN A 14 2.41 7.54 5.43
CA ASN A 14 3.34 7.75 6.53
C ASN A 14 3.69 6.44 7.28
N LEU A 15 3.24 5.29 6.78
CA LEU A 15 3.67 3.99 7.31
C LEU A 15 5.20 3.89 7.28
N PRO A 16 5.84 3.32 8.33
CA PRO A 16 5.27 2.44 9.36
C PRO A 16 4.77 3.16 10.64
N ASN A 17 4.65 4.48 10.64
CA ASN A 17 4.15 5.20 11.81
C ASN A 17 2.72 4.78 12.16
N SER A 18 2.38 4.85 13.45
CA SER A 18 1.09 4.39 13.98
C SER A 18 -0.10 5.32 13.68
N ASP A 19 0.11 6.41 12.94
CA ASP A 19 -0.92 7.41 12.65
C ASP A 19 -2.18 6.79 12.05
N PHE A 20 -2.03 5.87 11.10
CA PHE A 20 -3.16 5.21 10.45
C PHE A 20 -3.98 4.40 11.47
N ALA A 21 -3.33 3.54 12.26
CA ALA A 21 -4.00 2.74 13.28
C ALA A 21 -4.72 3.59 14.33
N LEU A 22 -4.10 4.71 14.76
CA LEU A 22 -4.69 5.66 15.70
C LEU A 22 -5.93 6.34 15.12
N LEU A 23 -5.87 6.78 13.86
CA LEU A 23 -6.99 7.40 13.17
C LEU A 23 -8.15 6.42 12.98
N VAL A 24 -7.86 5.17 12.61
CA VAL A 24 -8.89 4.12 12.52
C VAL A 24 -9.60 3.95 13.86
N TYR A 25 -8.86 3.88 14.97
CA TYR A 25 -9.44 3.79 16.31
C TYR A 25 -10.36 4.99 16.64
N LEU A 26 -9.95 6.21 16.29
CA LEU A 26 -10.76 7.43 16.50
C LEU A 26 -12.07 7.46 15.68
N ILE A 27 -12.06 6.86 14.49
CA ILE A 27 -13.21 6.83 13.57
C ILE A 27 -14.21 5.72 13.93
N SER A 28 -13.79 4.73 14.73
CA SER A 28 -14.42 3.41 14.89
C SER A 28 -15.84 3.34 15.47
N MET A 29 -16.51 4.44 15.86
CA MET A 29 -17.83 4.33 16.53
C MET A 29 -19.03 4.99 15.81
N PRO A 30 -18.96 6.22 15.28
CA PRO A 30 -20.12 6.86 14.65
C PRO A 30 -20.09 6.84 13.12
N GLN A 31 -18.90 7.01 12.53
CA GLN A 31 -18.72 7.28 11.09
C GLN A 31 -18.72 5.99 10.25
N MET A 32 -18.20 4.88 10.79
CA MET A 32 -18.31 3.56 10.14
C MET A 32 -19.77 3.11 9.95
N LYS A 33 -20.69 3.54 10.83
CA LYS A 33 -22.12 3.18 10.74
C LYS A 33 -22.85 3.89 9.60
N GLN A 34 -22.26 4.93 9.00
CA GLN A 34 -22.88 5.72 7.94
C GLN A 34 -22.69 5.13 6.53
N GLY A 35 -22.02 3.97 6.39
CA GLY A 35 -21.96 3.24 5.12
C GLY A 35 -21.14 3.95 4.03
N ASN A 36 -20.13 4.73 4.40
CA ASN A 36 -19.26 5.38 3.42
C ASN A 36 -18.35 4.35 2.72
N LYS A 37 -18.66 4.05 1.46
CA LYS A 37 -17.91 3.11 0.61
C LYS A 37 -16.45 3.52 0.37
N GLU A 38 -16.13 4.82 0.34
CA GLU A 38 -14.74 5.28 0.20
C GLU A 38 -13.93 4.99 1.46
N LEU A 39 -14.54 5.19 2.62
CA LEU A 39 -13.93 4.87 3.91
C LEU A 39 -13.64 3.36 4.02
N GLU A 40 -14.61 2.52 3.68
CA GLU A 40 -14.44 1.05 3.67
C GLU A 40 -13.27 0.60 2.78
N LYS A 41 -13.13 1.20 1.60
CA LYS A 41 -11.99 0.92 0.70
C LYS A 41 -10.66 1.27 1.34
N VAL A 42 -10.53 2.49 1.90
CA VAL A 42 -9.27 2.94 2.53
C VAL A 42 -8.91 2.06 3.72
N LEU A 43 -9.90 1.65 4.53
CA LEU A 43 -9.69 0.74 5.65
C LEU A 43 -9.25 -0.66 5.20
N LYS A 44 -9.88 -1.21 4.15
CA LYS A 44 -9.48 -2.50 3.57
C LYS A 44 -8.05 -2.46 3.06
N MET A 45 -7.67 -1.36 2.39
CA MET A 45 -6.31 -1.15 1.92
C MET A 45 -5.29 -1.07 3.05
N GLY A 46 -5.63 -0.40 4.15
CA GLY A 46 -4.80 -0.38 5.35
C GLY A 46 -4.58 -1.77 5.96
N ARG A 47 -5.63 -2.60 6.04
CA ARG A 47 -5.52 -3.98 6.55
C ARG A 47 -4.55 -4.82 5.72
N PHE A 48 -4.62 -4.77 4.39
CA PHE A 48 -3.67 -5.50 3.55
C PHE A 48 -2.21 -5.11 3.84
N LEU A 49 -1.95 -3.83 4.11
CA LEU A 49 -0.61 -3.35 4.44
C LEU A 49 -0.16 -3.80 5.83
N GLU A 50 -1.05 -3.78 6.83
CA GLU A 50 -0.77 -4.25 8.19
C GLU A 50 -0.57 -5.77 8.27
N GLU A 51 -1.33 -6.55 7.49
CA GLU A 51 -1.21 -8.01 7.38
C GLU A 51 0.01 -8.43 6.54
N GLY A 52 0.66 -7.49 5.84
CA GLY A 52 1.77 -7.76 4.93
C GLY A 52 1.36 -8.45 3.63
N ASP A 53 0.06 -8.53 3.30
CA ASP A 53 -0.42 -9.02 2.01
C ASP A 53 -0.30 -7.94 0.93
N PHE A 54 0.93 -7.73 0.48
CA PHE A 54 1.24 -6.75 -0.55
C PHE A 54 0.66 -7.15 -1.92
N SER A 55 0.50 -8.44 -2.22
CA SER A 55 -0.08 -8.87 -3.51
C SER A 55 -1.58 -8.57 -3.57
N GLY A 56 -2.31 -8.85 -2.48
CA GLY A 56 -3.71 -8.48 -2.33
C GLY A 56 -3.91 -6.97 -2.39
N PHE A 57 -3.04 -6.21 -1.71
CA PHE A 57 -3.03 -4.75 -1.77
C PHE A 57 -2.99 -4.22 -3.21
N TRP A 58 -2.03 -4.66 -4.03
CA TRP A 58 -1.88 -4.13 -5.39
C TRP A 58 -3.05 -4.50 -6.31
N LYS A 59 -3.63 -5.71 -6.15
CA LYS A 59 -4.83 -6.11 -6.89
C LYS A 59 -6.03 -5.23 -6.55
N GLU A 60 -6.24 -4.95 -5.27
CA GLU A 60 -7.32 -4.07 -4.81
C GLU A 60 -7.05 -2.61 -5.22
N TYR A 61 -5.79 -2.18 -5.21
CA TYR A 61 -5.37 -0.84 -5.63
C TYR A 61 -5.75 -0.53 -7.06
N GLU A 62 -5.55 -1.47 -8.00
CA GLU A 62 -5.93 -1.26 -9.41
C GLU A 62 -7.44 -1.02 -9.57
N VAL A 63 -8.27 -1.70 -8.78
CA VAL A 63 -9.73 -1.53 -8.80
C VAL A 63 -10.16 -0.21 -8.12
N THR A 64 -9.44 0.22 -7.08
CA THR A 64 -9.79 1.37 -6.24
C THR A 64 -8.97 2.63 -6.55
N LYS A 65 -8.18 2.61 -7.63
CA LYS A 65 -7.24 3.68 -8.00
C LYS A 65 -7.86 5.07 -8.00
N SER A 66 -9.12 5.20 -8.44
CA SER A 66 -9.86 6.46 -8.45
C SER A 66 -9.95 7.14 -7.07
N THR A 67 -10.00 6.38 -5.99
CA THR A 67 -10.08 6.90 -4.61
C THR A 67 -8.74 7.50 -4.15
N PHE A 68 -7.62 7.08 -4.73
CA PHE A 68 -6.27 7.48 -4.32
C PHE A 68 -5.60 8.49 -5.27
N GLN A 69 -6.24 8.84 -6.40
CA GLN A 69 -5.68 9.72 -7.43
C GLN A 69 -5.26 11.11 -6.93
N GLU A 70 -5.95 11.64 -5.92
CA GLU A 70 -5.62 12.95 -5.36
C GLU A 70 -4.32 12.94 -4.52
N CYS A 71 -3.88 11.76 -4.05
CA CYS A 71 -2.69 11.63 -3.23
C CYS A 71 -1.43 11.48 -4.12
N LYS A 72 -0.68 12.57 -4.27
CA LYS A 72 0.59 12.57 -5.02
C LYS A 72 1.57 11.58 -4.39
N ASN A 73 2.23 10.80 -5.23
CA ASN A 73 3.27 9.83 -4.84
C ASN A 73 2.78 8.69 -3.93
N PHE A 74 1.47 8.42 -3.86
CA PHE A 74 0.93 7.33 -3.03
C PHE A 74 1.63 5.99 -3.28
N GLU A 75 1.70 5.54 -4.54
CA GLU A 75 2.35 4.27 -4.87
C GLU A 75 3.83 4.23 -4.46
N GLN A 76 4.54 5.36 -4.55
CA GLN A 76 5.95 5.44 -4.18
C GLN A 76 6.12 5.34 -2.66
N SER A 77 5.26 5.98 -1.88
CA SER A 77 5.26 5.87 -0.41
C SER A 77 4.97 4.44 0.04
N ILE A 78 4.00 3.77 -0.58
CA ILE A 78 3.70 2.36 -0.28
C ILE A 78 4.88 1.46 -0.65
N ARG A 79 5.50 1.63 -1.82
CA ARG A 79 6.70 0.85 -2.19
C ARG A 79 7.84 1.06 -1.19
N LYS A 80 8.05 2.28 -0.68
CA LYS A 80 9.05 2.54 0.38
C LYS A 80 8.73 1.78 1.67
N TYR A 81 7.47 1.77 2.08
CA TYR A 81 7.02 0.99 3.23
C TYR A 81 7.27 -0.51 3.03
N ILE A 82 6.91 -1.08 1.88
CA ILE A 82 7.19 -2.49 1.55
C ILE A 82 8.69 -2.78 1.61
N CYS A 83 9.54 -1.91 1.06
CA CYS A 83 10.99 -2.06 1.15
C CYS A 83 11.50 -2.07 2.60
N LEU A 84 10.97 -1.20 3.47
CA LEU A 84 11.31 -1.18 4.89
C LEU A 84 10.89 -2.48 5.57
N ALA A 85 9.64 -2.91 5.36
CA ALA A 85 9.12 -4.15 5.91
C ALA A 85 9.97 -5.36 5.49
N VAL A 86 10.33 -5.47 4.21
CA VAL A 86 11.21 -6.52 3.70
C VAL A 86 12.60 -6.41 4.30
N SER A 87 13.18 -5.21 4.40
CA SER A 87 14.50 -4.99 5.00
C SER A 87 14.58 -5.42 6.46
N TRP A 88 13.47 -5.35 7.19
CA TRP A 88 13.41 -5.79 8.58
C TRP A 88 13.17 -7.29 8.74
N THR A 89 12.49 -7.91 7.78
CA THR A 89 12.01 -9.31 7.91
C THR A 89 12.85 -10.32 7.13
N TYR A 90 13.60 -9.88 6.11
CA TYR A 90 14.43 -10.75 5.28
C TYR A 90 15.91 -10.39 5.39
N HIS A 91 16.73 -11.39 5.72
CA HIS A 91 18.19 -11.26 5.62
C HIS A 91 18.67 -11.29 4.16
N SER A 92 18.00 -12.10 3.32
CA SER A 92 18.26 -12.21 1.89
C SER A 92 16.96 -12.55 1.16
N ILE A 93 16.72 -11.92 0.01
CA ILE A 93 15.50 -12.07 -0.79
C ILE A 93 15.85 -12.15 -2.28
N PRO A 94 15.27 -13.09 -3.05
CA PRO A 94 15.46 -13.14 -4.49
C PRO A 94 14.94 -11.85 -5.15
N ALA A 95 15.74 -11.25 -6.04
CA ALA A 95 15.36 -10.03 -6.73
C ALA A 95 14.03 -10.16 -7.50
N ALA A 96 13.74 -11.34 -8.06
CA ALA A 96 12.46 -11.61 -8.72
C ALA A 96 11.28 -11.49 -7.75
N PHE A 97 11.38 -12.08 -6.56
CA PHE A 97 10.33 -12.02 -5.56
C PHE A 97 10.13 -10.59 -5.03
N LEU A 98 11.22 -9.84 -4.80
CA LEU A 98 11.12 -8.43 -4.44
C LEU A 98 10.45 -7.59 -5.54
N CYS A 99 10.74 -7.87 -6.81
CA CYS A 99 10.07 -7.21 -7.93
C CYS A 99 8.56 -7.47 -7.93
N ASP A 100 8.15 -8.71 -7.65
CA ASP A 100 6.74 -9.10 -7.56
C ASP A 100 6.04 -8.41 -6.38
N LEU A 101 6.70 -8.31 -5.21
CA LEU A 101 6.15 -7.59 -4.04
C LEU A 101 5.94 -6.09 -4.31
N LEU A 102 6.85 -5.46 -5.06
CA LEU A 102 6.79 -4.04 -5.40
C LEU A 102 5.97 -3.75 -6.67
N GLN A 103 5.52 -4.79 -7.37
CA GLN A 103 4.90 -4.72 -8.70
C GLN A 103 5.73 -3.89 -9.69
N ILE A 104 7.04 -4.14 -9.72
CA ILE A 104 7.98 -3.53 -10.68
C ILE A 104 8.44 -4.57 -11.70
N VAL A 105 8.60 -4.16 -12.96
CA VAL A 105 9.08 -5.06 -14.01
C VAL A 105 10.56 -5.36 -13.78
N ASN A 106 10.91 -6.65 -13.66
CA ASN A 106 12.29 -7.06 -13.46
C ASN A 106 13.11 -6.88 -14.76
N VAL A 107 13.94 -5.84 -14.82
CA VAL A 107 14.79 -5.52 -15.98
C VAL A 107 16.00 -6.47 -16.14
N THR A 108 16.31 -7.29 -15.13
CA THR A 108 17.54 -8.11 -15.14
C THR A 108 17.51 -9.31 -16.10
N LYS A 109 16.35 -9.67 -16.68
CA LYS A 109 16.27 -10.70 -17.74
C LYS A 109 16.81 -10.26 -19.11
N LYS A 110 17.15 -8.98 -19.31
CA LYS A 110 17.57 -8.46 -20.63
C LYS A 110 19.06 -8.57 -20.97
N ARG A 111 19.92 -9.06 -20.06
CA ARG A 111 21.39 -9.10 -20.28
C ARG A 111 22.00 -10.45 -20.69
N LYS A 112 21.22 -11.54 -20.86
CA LYS A 112 21.77 -12.86 -21.22
C LYS A 112 21.52 -13.34 -22.66
N ASN A 113 20.90 -12.54 -23.53
CA ASN A 113 20.53 -12.98 -24.89
C ASN A 113 21.26 -12.26 -26.05
N ASN A 114 22.34 -11.51 -25.80
CA ASN A 114 23.03 -10.74 -26.85
C ASN A 114 24.50 -11.13 -27.12
N ASP A 115 25.01 -12.22 -26.55
CA ASP A 115 26.32 -12.76 -26.96
C ASP A 115 26.10 -14.13 -27.64
N LYS A 116 25.77 -14.08 -28.94
CA LYS A 116 25.89 -15.18 -29.88
C LYS A 116 26.62 -14.67 -31.12
#